data_AF-A0A2H0S6E2-F1
#
_entry.id   AF-A0A2H0S6E2-F1
#
_cell.length_a   1.000
_cell.length_b   1.000
_cell.length_c   1.000
_cell.angle_alpha   90.00
_cell.angle_beta   90.00
_cell.angle_gamma   90.00
#
_symmetry.space_group_name_H-M   'P 1'
#
loop_
_entity.id
_entity.type
_entity.pdbx_description
1 polymer ?
#
loop_
_entity_poly.entity_id
_entity_poly.type
_entity_poly.pdbx_seq_one_letter_code
_entity_poly.pdbx_strand_id
1 'polypeptide(L)'
;MQPETLASMISDYPIIEMNRDLNGRVFKEDLLTMINTLDGMLTKEVHEVSFYGEDFHGRGTAFGETFDMNEITAAHRSFPQDTLVKVTNVENGKSVVVRINDRGPYVDGRDMDLSKASFLKIAPHGQGVLQATFERLGNVEMVSSCEQKQRIYQQRITKDVRFYRGVPHSFTISDPLVLQSNKPFVVQSILYPDGQNLRTQNFVNPKEKYQFSPDIVGRYSFFIGDTLGHLREMRMDVSSCVLPI
;
A
#
# COMPACT_ATOMS: atom_id res chain seq x y z
N MET A 1 41.32 4.11 -6.64
CA MET A 1 40.44 3.13 -5.96
C MET A 1 41.14 1.79 -6.05
N GLN A 2 41.43 1.12 -4.93
CA GLN A 2 42.10 -0.19 -4.98
C GLN A 2 41.09 -1.29 -5.33
N PRO A 3 41.43 -2.30 -6.16
CA PRO A 3 40.48 -3.34 -6.58
C PRO A 3 39.78 -4.06 -5.41
N GLU A 4 40.51 -4.23 -4.30
CA GLU A 4 40.06 -4.77 -3.02
C GLU A 4 38.79 -4.08 -2.48
N THR A 5 38.67 -2.76 -2.70
CA THR A 5 37.56 -1.95 -2.17
C THR A 5 36.28 -2.10 -2.97
N LEU A 6 36.36 -2.45 -4.25
CA LEU A 6 35.17 -2.55 -5.10
C LEU A 6 34.32 -3.78 -4.74
N ALA A 7 34.96 -4.91 -4.43
CA ALA A 7 34.26 -6.13 -4.04
C ALA A 7 33.53 -5.97 -2.68
N SER A 8 34.15 -5.27 -1.72
CA SER A 8 33.48 -5.01 -0.43
C SER A 8 32.32 -4.03 -0.61
N MET A 9 32.51 -2.96 -1.37
CA MET A 9 31.43 -2.00 -1.65
C MET A 9 30.26 -2.64 -2.40
N ILE A 10 30.50 -3.58 -3.31
CA ILE A 10 29.43 -4.31 -4.02
C ILE A 10 28.71 -5.30 -3.10
N SER A 11 29.41 -5.91 -2.14
CA SER A 11 28.80 -6.81 -1.15
C SER A 11 27.73 -6.11 -0.30
N ASP A 12 27.88 -4.80 -0.07
CA ASP A 12 26.90 -3.99 0.66
C ASP A 12 25.64 -3.71 -0.17
N TYR A 13 25.70 -3.88 -1.50
CA TYR A 13 24.60 -3.66 -2.44
C TYR A 13 24.33 -4.91 -3.30
N PRO A 14 23.70 -5.97 -2.74
CA PRO A 14 23.47 -7.27 -3.40
C PRO A 14 22.51 -7.22 -4.61
N ILE A 15 22.08 -6.03 -5.02
CA ILE A 15 21.18 -5.79 -6.16
C ILE A 15 21.94 -5.87 -7.50
N ILE A 16 23.28 -5.73 -7.47
CA ILE A 16 24.12 -5.81 -8.66
C ILE A 16 24.63 -7.25 -8.81
N GLU A 17 23.96 -8.07 -9.62
CA GLU A 17 24.56 -9.32 -10.09
C GLU A 17 25.79 -8.99 -10.95
N MET A 18 27.00 -9.30 -10.45
CA MET A 18 28.27 -9.02 -11.13
C MET A 18 28.35 -9.59 -12.57
N ASN A 19 27.56 -10.63 -12.87
CA ASN A 19 27.55 -11.31 -14.15
C ASN A 19 26.35 -10.94 -15.04
N ARG A 20 25.55 -9.92 -14.67
CA ARG A 20 24.44 -9.48 -15.51
C ARG A 20 24.99 -8.86 -16.80
N ASP A 21 24.56 -9.38 -17.93
CA ASP A 21 24.89 -8.79 -19.24
C ASP A 21 24.34 -7.36 -19.32
N LEU A 22 25.25 -6.38 -19.34
CA LEU A 22 24.92 -4.95 -19.41
C LEU A 22 24.35 -4.55 -20.78
N ASN A 23 24.47 -5.39 -21.80
CA ASN A 23 23.87 -5.19 -23.12
C ASN A 23 22.51 -5.87 -23.28
N GLY A 24 22.06 -6.61 -22.25
CA GLY A 24 20.76 -7.27 -22.23
C GLY A 24 19.60 -6.27 -22.19
N ARG A 25 18.45 -6.65 -22.75
CA ARG A 25 17.20 -5.89 -22.56
C ARG A 25 16.72 -6.06 -21.13
N VAL A 26 16.35 -4.96 -20.49
CA VAL A 26 15.71 -4.98 -19.16
C VAL A 26 14.21 -5.13 -19.34
N PHE A 27 13.62 -6.18 -18.75
CA PHE A 27 12.18 -6.40 -18.76
C PHE A 27 11.51 -5.72 -17.56
N LYS A 28 10.19 -5.56 -17.64
CA LYS A 28 9.39 -4.95 -16.57
C LYS A 28 9.53 -5.74 -15.26
N GLU A 29 9.54 -7.06 -15.35
CA GLU A 29 9.65 -7.98 -14.24
C GLU A 29 11.00 -7.84 -13.52
N ASP A 30 12.07 -7.59 -14.27
CA ASP A 30 13.39 -7.33 -13.72
C ASP A 30 13.40 -6.04 -12.89
N LEU A 31 12.78 -4.97 -13.42
CA LEU A 31 12.67 -3.68 -12.72
C LEU A 31 11.85 -3.81 -11.44
N LEU A 32 10.73 -4.54 -11.49
CA LEU A 32 9.91 -4.79 -10.32
C LEU A 32 10.67 -5.57 -9.25
N THR A 33 11.44 -6.58 -9.65
CA THR A 33 12.26 -7.37 -8.73
C THR A 33 13.33 -6.51 -8.07
N MET A 34 14.00 -5.64 -8.84
CA MET A 34 15.00 -4.71 -8.32
C MET A 34 14.38 -3.70 -7.34
N ILE A 35 13.22 -3.12 -7.67
CA ILE A 35 12.50 -2.20 -6.78
C ILE A 35 12.12 -2.88 -5.47
N ASN A 36 11.53 -4.08 -5.54
CA ASN A 36 11.14 -4.84 -4.35
C ASN A 36 12.35 -5.21 -3.47
N THR A 37 13.50 -5.51 -4.09
CA THR A 37 14.74 -5.78 -3.37
C THR A 37 15.24 -4.54 -2.65
N LEU A 38 15.28 -3.40 -3.34
CA LEU A 38 15.66 -2.10 -2.78
C LEU A 38 14.75 -1.69 -1.62
N ASP A 39 13.43 -1.80 -1.79
CA ASP A 39 12.48 -1.48 -0.73
C ASP A 39 12.61 -2.45 0.45
N GLY A 40 12.89 -3.74 0.20
CA GLY A 40 13.19 -4.71 1.24
C GLY A 40 14.46 -4.39 2.03
N MET A 41 15.49 -3.83 1.39
CA MET A 41 16.70 -3.36 2.09
C MET A 41 16.40 -2.12 2.94
N LEU A 42 15.64 -1.17 2.41
CA LEU A 42 15.24 0.05 3.10
C LEU A 42 14.51 -0.22 4.43
N THR A 43 13.72 -1.29 4.51
CA THR A 43 13.02 -1.68 5.76
C THR A 43 13.95 -2.21 6.85
N LYS A 44 15.18 -2.62 6.50
CA LYS A 44 16.17 -3.18 7.42
C LYS A 44 17.22 -2.15 7.83
N GLU A 45 17.47 -1.18 6.98
CA GLU A 45 18.41 -0.09 7.26
C GLU A 45 17.85 0.86 8.30
N VAL A 46 18.71 1.23 9.26
CA VAL A 46 18.37 2.14 10.34
C VAL A 46 19.02 3.49 10.03
N HIS A 47 18.20 4.52 10.03
CA HIS A 47 18.54 5.87 9.61
C HIS A 47 18.32 6.86 10.74
N GLU A 48 19.18 7.87 10.85
CA GLU A 48 18.93 8.98 11.76
C GLU A 48 17.91 9.94 11.14
N VAL A 49 16.91 10.29 11.94
CA VAL A 49 15.79 11.16 11.56
C VAL A 49 15.67 12.29 12.57
N SER A 50 15.46 13.51 12.07
CA SER A 50 15.13 14.66 12.92
C SER A 50 13.82 15.31 12.49
N PHE A 51 13.59 16.55 12.93
CA PHE A 51 12.47 17.35 12.47
C PHE A 51 12.89 18.81 12.23
N TYR A 52 12.18 19.49 11.34
CA TYR A 52 12.41 20.91 11.07
C TYR A 52 12.06 21.78 12.28
N GLY A 53 12.92 22.76 12.55
CA GLY A 53 12.64 23.82 13.53
C GLY A 53 11.50 24.73 13.09
N GLU A 54 10.89 25.43 14.05
CA GLU A 54 9.73 26.30 13.81
C GLU A 54 10.04 27.46 12.84
N ASP A 55 11.30 27.90 12.75
CA ASP A 55 11.75 28.99 11.89
C ASP A 55 11.52 28.75 10.39
N PHE A 56 11.33 27.49 9.98
CA PHE A 56 11.06 27.11 8.60
C PHE A 56 9.57 27.25 8.22
N HIS A 57 8.67 27.34 9.20
CA HIS A 57 7.24 27.44 8.94
C HIS A 57 6.90 28.64 8.05
N GLY A 58 6.08 28.41 7.02
CA GLY A 58 5.69 29.44 6.06
C GLY A 58 6.73 29.74 4.98
N ARG A 59 7.89 29.05 4.96
CA ARG A 59 8.88 29.17 3.88
C ARG A 59 8.57 28.21 2.74
N GLY A 60 9.09 28.50 1.55
CA GLY A 60 8.99 27.58 0.41
C GLY A 60 9.88 26.34 0.59
N THR A 61 9.36 25.18 0.20
CA THR A 61 10.15 23.94 0.06
C THR A 61 10.84 23.91 -1.30
N ALA A 62 11.74 22.94 -1.49
CA ALA A 62 12.42 22.70 -2.76
C ALA A 62 11.48 22.34 -3.92
N PHE A 63 10.23 21.93 -3.63
CA PHE A 63 9.22 21.63 -4.65
C PHE A 63 8.23 22.78 -4.87
N GLY A 64 8.43 23.93 -4.23
CA GLY A 64 7.65 25.14 -4.45
C GLY A 64 6.35 25.22 -3.64
N GLU A 65 6.06 24.25 -2.77
CA GLU A 65 4.98 24.34 -1.78
C GLU A 65 5.43 25.13 -0.55
N THR A 66 4.46 25.67 0.21
CA THR A 66 4.77 26.35 1.48
C THR A 66 4.82 25.33 2.60
N PHE A 67 5.91 25.30 3.36
CA PHE A 67 6.09 24.37 4.46
C PHE A 67 5.17 24.70 5.64
N ASP A 68 4.32 23.74 6.01
CA ASP A 68 3.56 23.75 7.25
C ASP A 68 4.10 22.70 8.23
N MET A 69 4.56 23.15 9.39
CA MET A 69 5.09 22.27 10.44
C MET A 69 4.02 21.37 11.07
N ASN A 70 2.74 21.72 10.89
CA ASN A 70 1.59 21.00 11.42
C ASN A 70 1.06 19.93 10.46
N GLU A 71 1.50 19.92 9.21
CA GLU A 71 1.15 18.87 8.23
C GLU A 71 1.99 17.61 8.43
N ILE A 72 1.51 16.47 7.93
CA ILE A 72 2.21 15.18 8.02
C ILE A 72 3.12 15.00 6.80
N THR A 73 4.26 15.70 6.83
CA THR A 73 5.22 15.78 5.73
C THR A 73 6.65 15.51 6.19
N ALA A 74 7.56 15.32 5.23
CA ALA A 74 8.98 15.14 5.47
C ALA A 74 9.84 15.58 4.27
N ALA A 75 11.11 15.86 4.55
CA ALA A 75 12.14 16.07 3.54
C ALA A 75 13.04 14.85 3.39
N HIS A 76 13.37 14.52 2.14
CA HIS A 76 14.31 13.47 1.81
C HIS A 76 15.18 13.86 0.61
N ARG A 77 16.44 13.41 0.60
CA ARG A 77 17.43 13.76 -0.44
C ARG A 77 17.02 13.28 -1.82
N SER A 78 16.54 12.04 -1.90
CA SER A 78 16.41 11.30 -3.17
C SER A 78 15.02 10.77 -3.45
N PHE A 79 14.08 10.81 -2.49
CA PHE A 79 12.74 10.28 -2.76
C PHE A 79 12.00 11.21 -3.72
N PRO A 80 11.26 10.68 -4.71
CA PRO A 80 10.41 11.51 -5.56
C PRO A 80 9.42 12.35 -4.74
N GLN A 81 9.04 13.51 -5.28
CA GLN A 81 7.95 14.31 -4.71
C GLN A 81 6.68 13.47 -4.56
N ASP A 82 5.92 13.71 -3.50
CA ASP A 82 4.68 13.01 -3.17
C ASP A 82 4.81 11.51 -2.96
N THR A 83 6.04 11.01 -2.74
CA THR A 83 6.25 9.66 -2.22
C THR A 83 5.67 9.58 -0.81
N LEU A 84 4.92 8.52 -0.52
CA LEU A 84 4.45 8.19 0.82
C LEU A 84 5.42 7.20 1.45
N VAL A 85 5.91 7.54 2.63
CA VAL A 85 6.87 6.74 3.37
C VAL A 85 6.34 6.52 4.77
N LYS A 86 6.28 5.27 5.21
CA LYS A 86 6.06 4.93 6.61
C LYS A 86 7.39 4.94 7.32
N VAL A 87 7.49 5.80 8.33
CA VAL A 87 8.67 5.97 9.17
C VAL A 87 8.38 5.29 10.50
N THR A 88 9.21 4.34 10.89
CA THR A 88 9.04 3.57 12.14
C THR A 88 10.18 3.85 13.08
N ASN A 89 9.88 4.40 14.26
CA ASN A 89 10.87 4.60 15.32
C ASN A 89 11.29 3.23 15.90
N VAL A 90 12.58 2.89 15.79
CA VAL A 90 13.10 1.58 16.20
C VAL A 90 13.09 1.38 17.72
N GLU A 91 13.09 2.47 18.50
CA GLU A 91 13.16 2.41 19.96
C GLU A 91 11.82 2.01 20.59
N ASN A 92 10.70 2.41 19.97
CA ASN A 92 9.37 2.23 20.56
C ASN A 92 8.35 1.55 19.61
N GLY A 93 8.73 1.27 18.36
CA GLY A 93 7.88 0.61 17.36
C GLY A 93 6.73 1.45 16.82
N LYS A 94 6.60 2.72 17.21
CA LYS A 94 5.58 3.63 16.67
C LYS A 94 5.95 4.04 15.25
N SER A 95 4.94 4.26 14.42
CA SER A 95 5.14 4.69 13.04
C SER A 95 4.22 5.84 12.64
N VAL A 96 4.62 6.57 11.61
CA VAL A 96 3.85 7.63 10.96
C VAL A 96 4.08 7.53 9.45
N VAL A 97 3.01 7.72 8.68
CA VAL A 97 3.12 7.80 7.22
C VAL A 97 3.20 9.26 6.81
N VAL A 98 4.27 9.63 6.11
CA VAL A 98 4.55 11.00 5.69
C VAL A 98 4.61 11.13 4.17
N ARG A 99 4.23 12.31 3.67
CA ARG A 99 4.41 12.71 2.29
C ARG A 99 5.74 13.44 2.12
N ILE A 100 6.54 13.02 1.14
CA ILE A 100 7.79 13.70 0.79
C ILE A 100 7.46 14.98 0.02
N ASN A 101 7.78 16.12 0.64
CA ASN A 101 7.33 17.44 0.22
C ASN A 101 8.48 18.48 0.21
N ASP A 102 9.70 18.04 0.52
CA ASP A 102 10.91 18.86 0.48
C ASP A 102 12.18 18.01 0.25
N ARG A 103 13.32 18.69 0.08
CA ARG A 103 14.66 18.11 -0.12
C ARG A 103 15.56 18.35 1.09
N GLY A 104 16.47 17.40 1.32
CA GLY A 104 17.38 17.40 2.48
C GLY A 104 17.10 16.20 3.38
N PRO A 105 17.65 16.17 4.60
CA PRO A 105 18.69 17.06 5.13
C PRO A 105 20.03 16.91 4.41
N TYR A 106 20.86 17.96 4.39
CA TYR A 106 22.22 17.91 3.81
C TYR A 106 23.31 17.77 4.89
N VAL A 107 22.99 17.07 5.97
CA VAL A 107 23.89 16.78 7.10
C VAL A 107 24.28 15.31 7.07
N ASP A 108 25.57 15.01 7.12
CA ASP A 108 26.06 13.63 7.12
C ASP A 108 25.46 12.82 8.28
N GLY A 109 25.06 11.57 7.98
CA GLY A 109 24.45 10.66 8.94
C GLY A 109 22.94 10.80 9.12
N ARG A 110 22.34 11.92 8.68
CA ARG A 110 20.89 12.15 8.74
C ARG A 110 20.23 12.00 7.38
N ASP A 111 19.16 11.23 7.33
CA ASP A 111 18.52 10.87 6.04
C ASP A 111 17.16 11.52 5.84
N MET A 112 16.45 11.86 6.92
CA MET A 112 15.11 12.46 6.83
C MET A 112 14.88 13.52 7.90
N ASP A 113 14.24 14.62 7.51
CA ASP A 113 13.71 15.61 8.44
C ASP A 113 12.18 15.61 8.36
N LEU A 114 11.54 15.24 9.45
CA LEU A 114 10.09 15.23 9.59
C LEU A 114 9.55 16.65 9.84
N SER A 115 8.27 16.87 9.55
CA SER A 115 7.55 17.99 10.16
C SER A 115 7.43 17.79 11.68
N LYS A 116 7.18 18.88 12.41
CA LYS A 116 6.96 18.83 13.86
C LYS A 116 5.78 17.91 14.20
N ALA A 117 4.67 18.00 13.46
CA ALA A 117 3.51 17.14 13.66
C ALA A 117 3.81 15.66 13.42
N SER A 118 4.56 15.33 12.37
CA SER A 118 4.99 13.95 12.07
C SER A 118 5.87 13.37 13.19
N PHE A 119 6.87 14.13 13.64
CA PHE A 119 7.80 13.69 14.68
C PHE A 119 7.07 13.39 16.00
N LEU A 120 6.16 14.28 16.40
CA LEU A 120 5.38 14.13 17.64
C LEU A 120 4.47 12.90 17.68
N LYS A 121 4.18 12.27 16.54
CA LYS A 121 3.44 10.99 16.48
C LYS A 121 4.28 9.81 16.97
N ILE A 122 5.60 9.85 16.76
CA ILE A 122 6.50 8.71 16.98
C ILE A 122 7.58 8.96 18.04
N ALA A 123 7.81 10.20 18.46
CA ALA A 123 8.78 10.56 19.49
C ALA A 123 8.38 11.84 20.25
N PRO A 124 8.80 12.01 21.51
CA PRO A 124 8.62 13.25 22.24
C PRO A 124 9.52 14.36 21.68
N HIS A 125 9.03 15.59 21.64
CA HIS A 125 9.75 16.76 21.10
C HIS A 125 11.19 16.90 21.60
N GLY A 126 11.41 16.67 22.91
CA GLY A 126 12.71 16.84 23.55
C GLY A 126 13.79 15.85 23.10
N GLN A 127 13.44 14.81 22.36
CA GLN A 127 14.40 13.82 21.86
C GLN A 127 15.27 14.40 20.74
N GLY A 128 14.71 15.30 19.91
CA GLY A 128 15.43 15.97 18.82
C GLY A 128 15.70 15.08 17.60
N VAL A 129 16.33 13.93 17.82
CA VAL A 129 16.70 12.94 16.81
C VAL A 129 16.25 11.55 17.23
N LEU A 130 15.96 10.68 16.27
CA LEU A 130 15.62 9.29 16.51
C LEU A 130 16.21 8.39 15.43
N GLN A 131 16.30 7.10 15.74
CA GLN A 131 16.66 6.07 14.78
C GLN A 131 15.38 5.45 14.20
N ALA A 132 15.26 5.36 12.88
CA ALA A 132 14.08 4.84 12.21
C ALA A 132 14.39 3.95 11.01
N THR A 133 13.46 3.06 10.69
CA THR A 133 13.41 2.35 9.40
C THR A 133 12.35 2.96 8.50
N PHE A 134 12.51 2.80 7.19
CA PHE A 134 11.58 3.35 6.20
C PHE A 134 10.92 2.24 5.37
N GLU A 135 9.64 2.43 5.06
CA GLU A 135 8.87 1.59 4.16
C GLU A 135 8.19 2.49 3.12
N ARG A 136 8.53 2.31 1.84
CA ARG A 136 7.95 3.08 0.74
C ARG A 136 6.57 2.51 0.37
N LEU A 137 5.55 3.34 0.41
CA LEU A 137 4.16 2.92 0.16
C LEU A 137 3.65 3.26 -1.25
N GLY A 138 4.43 4.01 -2.03
CA GLY A 138 4.02 4.51 -3.36
C GLY A 138 3.94 6.03 -3.37
N ASN A 139 3.11 6.61 -4.24
CA ASN A 139 2.85 8.05 -4.26
C ASN A 139 1.43 8.41 -3.79
N VAL A 140 1.18 9.68 -3.52
CA VAL A 140 -0.14 10.19 -3.11
C VAL A 140 -1.23 9.90 -4.15
N GLU A 141 -0.93 9.90 -5.45
CA GLU A 141 -1.91 9.58 -6.49
C GLU A 141 -2.39 8.12 -6.41
N MET A 142 -1.48 7.20 -6.05
CA MET A 142 -1.81 5.78 -5.85
C MET A 142 -2.72 5.61 -4.62
N VAL A 143 -2.48 6.37 -3.54
CA VAL A 143 -3.25 6.26 -2.28
C VAL A 143 -4.56 7.05 -2.30
N SER A 144 -4.61 8.23 -2.93
CA SER A 144 -5.83 9.04 -3.06
C SER A 144 -6.93 8.37 -3.89
N SER A 145 -6.58 7.38 -4.72
CA SER A 145 -7.56 6.52 -5.41
C SER A 145 -8.34 5.59 -4.47
N CYS A 146 -7.89 5.44 -3.22
CA CYS A 146 -8.45 4.53 -2.22
C CYS A 146 -9.40 5.20 -1.23
N GLU A 147 -9.33 6.52 -1.06
CA GLU A 147 -10.21 7.21 -0.13
C GLU A 147 -11.62 7.41 -0.71
N GLN A 148 -12.55 6.62 -0.14
CA GLN A 148 -13.96 6.94 0.00
C GLN A 148 -14.80 7.02 -1.28
N LYS A 149 -14.80 5.96 -2.09
CA LYS A 149 -16.07 5.59 -2.74
C LYS A 149 -16.96 4.94 -1.68
N GLN A 150 -18.11 5.56 -1.37
CA GLN A 150 -19.17 4.90 -0.61
C GLN A 150 -19.33 3.48 -1.17
N ARG A 151 -19.12 2.45 -0.35
CA ARG A 151 -19.23 1.07 -0.79
C ARG A 151 -20.71 0.84 -1.14
N ILE A 152 -21.07 0.98 -2.41
CA ILE A 152 -22.40 0.64 -2.92
C ILE A 152 -22.44 -0.88 -3.03
N TYR A 153 -23.51 -1.51 -2.53
CA TYR A 153 -23.63 -2.96 -2.48
C TYR A 153 -24.75 -3.49 -3.39
N GLN A 154 -24.46 -4.60 -4.06
CA GLN A 154 -25.42 -5.43 -4.77
C GLN A 154 -25.98 -6.47 -3.80
N GLN A 155 -27.18 -6.20 -3.27
CA GLN A 155 -27.79 -7.03 -2.23
C GLN A 155 -28.82 -8.01 -2.73
N ARG A 156 -29.54 -7.69 -3.81
CA ARG A 156 -30.71 -8.45 -4.23
C ARG A 156 -30.33 -9.55 -5.21
N ILE A 157 -30.58 -10.82 -4.90
CA ILE A 157 -30.53 -11.91 -5.90
C ILE A 157 -31.87 -11.91 -6.64
N THR A 158 -32.97 -12.12 -5.91
CA THR A 158 -34.36 -12.05 -6.40
C THR A 158 -35.21 -11.14 -5.49
N LYS A 159 -36.51 -10.99 -5.76
CA LYS A 159 -37.41 -10.18 -4.92
C LYS A 159 -37.34 -10.58 -3.43
N ASP A 160 -37.21 -11.88 -3.19
CA ASP A 160 -37.34 -12.51 -1.87
C ASP A 160 -36.00 -12.98 -1.27
N VAL A 161 -34.96 -13.13 -2.08
CA VAL A 161 -33.62 -13.52 -1.63
C VAL A 161 -32.67 -12.31 -1.71
N ARG A 162 -32.23 -11.83 -0.55
CA ARG A 162 -31.33 -10.68 -0.43
C ARG A 162 -30.23 -10.94 0.59
N PHE A 163 -29.06 -10.41 0.29
CA PHE A 163 -27.94 -10.31 1.22
C PHE A 163 -28.16 -9.21 2.25
N TYR A 164 -27.65 -9.42 3.46
CA TYR A 164 -27.64 -8.39 4.50
C TYR A 164 -26.72 -7.23 4.13
N ARG A 165 -25.52 -7.54 3.63
CA ARG A 165 -24.55 -6.54 3.13
C ARG A 165 -24.40 -6.58 1.62
N GLY A 166 -24.18 -7.76 1.03
CA GLY A 166 -24.11 -7.97 -0.42
C GLY A 166 -22.70 -7.83 -1.00
N VAL A 167 -22.60 -7.94 -2.33
CA VAL A 167 -21.32 -7.79 -3.04
C VAL A 167 -21.06 -6.30 -3.29
N PRO A 168 -19.97 -5.71 -2.75
CA PRO A 168 -19.65 -4.31 -3.02
C PRO A 168 -19.21 -4.11 -4.47
N HIS A 169 -19.48 -2.93 -5.03
CA HIS A 169 -18.94 -2.57 -6.34
C HIS A 169 -17.43 -2.32 -6.33
N SER A 170 -16.89 -1.83 -5.21
CA SER A 170 -15.46 -1.58 -5.01
C SER A 170 -14.96 -2.27 -3.75
N PHE A 171 -13.81 -2.93 -3.83
CA PHE A 171 -13.29 -3.74 -2.74
C PHE A 171 -11.76 -3.71 -2.66
N THR A 172 -11.22 -3.91 -1.46
CA THR A 172 -9.78 -3.91 -1.22
C THR A 172 -9.28 -5.34 -1.06
N ILE A 173 -8.16 -5.68 -1.72
CA ILE A 173 -7.64 -7.05 -1.78
C ILE A 173 -7.31 -7.67 -0.40
N SER A 174 -7.13 -6.83 0.63
CA SER A 174 -6.80 -7.25 2.00
C SER A 174 -7.94 -7.91 2.76
N ASP A 175 -9.19 -7.59 2.43
CA ASP A 175 -10.35 -8.00 3.23
C ASP A 175 -11.01 -9.24 2.61
N PRO A 176 -11.51 -10.21 3.40
CA PRO A 176 -12.37 -11.27 2.86
C PRO A 176 -13.77 -10.72 2.57
N LEU A 177 -14.31 -10.99 1.38
CA LEU A 177 -15.71 -10.79 1.06
C LEU A 177 -16.54 -11.83 1.81
N VAL A 178 -17.49 -11.37 2.63
CA VAL A 178 -18.41 -12.24 3.38
C VAL A 178 -19.83 -12.03 2.88
N LEU A 179 -20.46 -13.11 2.39
CA LEU A 179 -21.84 -13.10 1.92
C LEU A 179 -22.74 -13.92 2.84
N GLN A 180 -23.85 -13.31 3.24
CA GLN A 180 -24.91 -13.93 4.02
C GLN A 180 -26.26 -13.31 3.65
N SER A 181 -27.28 -14.15 3.52
CA SER A 181 -28.61 -13.77 3.06
C SER A 181 -29.71 -14.22 4.03
N ASN A 182 -30.92 -13.69 3.80
CA ASN A 182 -32.13 -14.07 4.52
C ASN A 182 -32.68 -15.46 4.15
N LYS A 183 -32.33 -15.98 2.96
CA LYS A 183 -32.77 -17.27 2.40
C LYS A 183 -31.59 -18.00 1.75
N PRO A 184 -31.63 -19.34 1.58
CA PRO A 184 -30.54 -20.07 0.96
C PRO A 184 -30.17 -19.52 -0.42
N PHE A 185 -28.90 -19.55 -0.76
CA PHE A 185 -28.37 -19.13 -2.06
C PHE A 185 -27.27 -20.08 -2.53
N VAL A 186 -26.94 -20.00 -3.81
CA VAL A 186 -25.86 -20.77 -4.42
C VAL A 186 -24.87 -19.85 -5.12
N VAL A 187 -23.58 -20.02 -4.86
CA VAL A 187 -22.52 -19.43 -5.69
C VAL A 187 -22.19 -20.43 -6.78
N GLN A 188 -22.67 -20.19 -8.01
CA GLN A 188 -22.44 -21.13 -9.11
C GLN A 188 -21.01 -21.03 -9.64
N SER A 189 -20.57 -19.81 -9.95
CA SER A 189 -19.24 -19.57 -10.46
C SER A 189 -18.73 -18.16 -10.19
N ILE A 190 -17.41 -18.01 -10.26
CA ILE A 190 -16.70 -16.74 -10.12
C ILE A 190 -15.78 -16.58 -11.33
N LEU A 191 -15.99 -15.51 -12.11
CA LEU A 191 -15.09 -15.11 -13.17
C LEU A 191 -14.04 -14.16 -12.59
N TYR A 192 -12.78 -14.54 -12.72
CA TYR A 192 -11.61 -13.81 -12.26
C TYR A 192 -11.18 -12.74 -13.28
N PRO A 193 -10.45 -11.71 -12.85
CA PRO A 193 -9.92 -10.67 -13.74
C PRO A 193 -9.04 -11.19 -14.89
N ASP A 194 -8.34 -12.31 -14.70
CA ASP A 194 -7.48 -12.95 -15.69
C ASP A 194 -8.23 -13.84 -16.70
N GLY A 195 -9.57 -13.91 -16.59
CA GLY A 195 -10.43 -14.71 -17.43
C GLY A 195 -10.65 -16.14 -16.93
N GLN A 196 -10.02 -16.55 -15.82
CA GLN A 196 -10.30 -17.86 -15.22
C GLN A 196 -11.71 -17.91 -14.64
N ASN A 197 -12.40 -19.04 -14.79
CA ASN A 197 -13.75 -19.23 -14.28
C ASN A 197 -13.79 -20.40 -13.31
N LEU A 198 -13.91 -20.08 -12.01
CA LEU A 198 -14.03 -21.05 -10.96
C LEU A 198 -15.50 -21.47 -10.78
N ARG A 199 -15.82 -22.70 -11.18
CA ARG A 199 -17.15 -23.30 -10.96
C ARG A 199 -17.16 -24.05 -9.63
N THR A 200 -18.06 -23.68 -8.72
CA THR A 200 -18.08 -24.24 -7.36
C THR A 200 -19.43 -24.85 -6.95
N GLN A 201 -20.56 -24.31 -7.45
CA GLN A 201 -21.91 -24.72 -7.03
C GLN A 201 -22.07 -24.81 -5.49
N ASN A 202 -21.52 -23.83 -4.77
CA ASN A 202 -21.55 -23.82 -3.31
C ASN A 202 -22.92 -23.34 -2.80
N PHE A 203 -23.69 -24.25 -2.22
CA PHE A 203 -24.95 -23.95 -1.55
C PHE A 203 -24.69 -23.45 -0.12
N VAL A 204 -25.36 -22.37 0.27
CA VAL A 204 -25.14 -21.68 1.53
C VAL A 204 -26.48 -21.42 2.20
N ASN A 205 -26.64 -21.94 3.42
CA ASN A 205 -27.85 -21.76 4.21
C ASN A 205 -27.90 -20.36 4.87
N PRO A 206 -29.07 -19.85 5.28
CA PRO A 206 -29.20 -18.51 5.87
C PRO A 206 -28.35 -18.24 7.13
N LYS A 207 -28.03 -19.30 7.88
CA LYS A 207 -27.19 -19.24 9.09
C LYS A 207 -25.70 -19.34 8.80
N GLU A 208 -25.33 -19.71 7.57
CA GLU A 208 -23.95 -19.89 7.14
C GLU A 208 -23.44 -18.63 6.44
N LYS A 209 -22.11 -18.52 6.34
CA LYS A 209 -21.43 -17.41 5.66
C LYS A 209 -20.56 -17.99 4.55
N TYR A 210 -20.71 -17.45 3.35
CA TYR A 210 -19.75 -17.67 2.29
C TYR A 210 -18.62 -16.66 2.42
N GLN A 211 -17.38 -17.11 2.29
CA GLN A 211 -16.20 -16.25 2.33
C GLN A 211 -15.40 -16.40 1.04
N PHE A 212 -14.94 -15.28 0.50
CA PHE A 212 -14.10 -15.22 -0.68
C PHE A 212 -13.03 -14.16 -0.47
N SER A 213 -11.76 -14.54 -0.63
CA SER A 213 -10.64 -13.62 -0.56
C SER A 213 -10.10 -13.43 -1.97
N PRO A 214 -10.21 -12.22 -2.56
CA PRO A 214 -9.58 -11.95 -3.84
C PRO A 214 -8.05 -12.01 -3.71
N ASP A 215 -7.41 -12.52 -4.75
CA ASP A 215 -5.98 -12.81 -4.83
C ASP A 215 -5.26 -11.99 -5.91
N ILE A 216 -6.02 -11.40 -6.84
CA ILE A 216 -5.52 -10.51 -7.88
C ILE A 216 -6.38 -9.24 -7.97
N VAL A 217 -5.78 -8.17 -8.49
CA VAL A 217 -6.49 -6.91 -8.74
C VAL A 217 -7.29 -6.97 -10.03
N GLY A 218 -8.42 -6.28 -10.07
CA GLY A 218 -9.28 -6.18 -11.25
C GLY A 218 -10.74 -6.56 -10.97
N ARG A 219 -11.50 -6.78 -12.05
CA ARG A 219 -12.93 -7.04 -11.97
C ARG A 219 -13.26 -8.51 -11.80
N TYR A 220 -13.93 -8.84 -10.70
CA TYR A 220 -14.55 -10.13 -10.47
C TYR A 220 -16.04 -10.10 -10.82
N SER A 221 -16.56 -11.20 -11.34
CA SER A 221 -18.01 -11.39 -11.57
C SER A 221 -18.50 -12.66 -10.90
N PHE A 222 -19.40 -12.52 -9.94
CA PHE A 222 -20.01 -13.61 -9.19
C PHE A 222 -21.35 -13.97 -9.81
N PHE A 223 -21.54 -15.24 -10.16
CA PHE A 223 -22.81 -15.77 -10.64
C PHE A 223 -23.51 -16.46 -9.48
N ILE A 224 -24.47 -15.75 -8.88
CA ILE A 224 -25.13 -16.16 -7.64
C ILE A 224 -26.61 -16.39 -7.91
N GLY A 225 -27.12 -17.54 -7.48
CA GLY A 225 -28.52 -17.90 -7.68
C GLY A 225 -29.28 -18.25 -6.41
N ASP A 226 -30.59 -18.43 -6.57
CA ASP A 226 -31.46 -19.02 -5.56
C ASP A 226 -31.65 -20.53 -5.79
N THR A 227 -32.37 -21.19 -4.89
CA THR A 227 -32.68 -22.62 -4.99
C THR A 227 -33.66 -22.97 -6.10
N LEU A 228 -34.27 -21.98 -6.76
CA LEU A 228 -35.21 -22.15 -7.87
C LEU A 228 -34.52 -22.01 -9.23
N GLY A 229 -33.22 -21.73 -9.24
CA GLY A 229 -32.42 -21.62 -10.46
C GLY A 229 -32.36 -20.21 -11.05
N HIS A 230 -32.91 -19.20 -10.40
CA HIS A 230 -32.71 -17.81 -10.83
C HIS A 230 -31.25 -17.41 -10.59
N LEU A 231 -30.63 -16.76 -11.57
CA LEU A 231 -29.21 -16.38 -11.51
C LEU A 231 -29.05 -14.87 -11.62
N ARG A 232 -28.10 -14.32 -10.89
CA ARG A 232 -27.69 -12.92 -10.99
C ARG A 232 -26.17 -12.81 -11.03
N GLU A 233 -25.69 -12.00 -11.98
CA GLU A 233 -24.32 -11.54 -12.01
C GLU A 233 -24.15 -10.36 -11.03
N MET A 234 -23.16 -10.44 -10.15
CA MET A 234 -22.75 -9.34 -9.28
C MET A 234 -21.27 -9.04 -9.51
N ARG A 235 -20.94 -7.78 -9.78
CA ARG A 235 -19.58 -7.36 -10.15
C ARG A 235 -18.88 -6.65 -9.01
N MET A 236 -17.60 -6.95 -8.81
CA MET A 236 -16.77 -6.35 -7.78
C MET A 236 -15.42 -5.95 -8.40
N ASP A 237 -15.12 -4.66 -8.39
CA ASP A 237 -13.81 -4.14 -8.80
C ASP A 237 -12.88 -4.14 -7.58
N VAL A 238 -11.82 -4.96 -7.63
CA VAL A 238 -10.84 -5.11 -6.55
C VAL A 238 -9.59 -4.28 -6.86
N SER A 239 -9.16 -3.48 -5.88
CA SER A 239 -7.92 -2.71 -5.94
C SER A 239 -6.97 -3.09 -4.80
N SER A 240 -5.66 -2.99 -5.06
CA SER A 240 -4.60 -3.10 -4.06
C SER A 240 -4.44 -1.78 -3.32
N CYS A 241 -5.41 -1.46 -2.47
CA CYS A 241 -5.31 -0.29 -1.60
C CYS A 241 -4.65 -0.70 -0.28
N VAL A 242 -3.44 -0.21 -0.04
CA VAL A 242 -2.84 -0.21 1.30
C VAL A 242 -3.26 1.10 1.96
N LEU A 243 -4.19 1.03 2.92
CA LEU A 243 -4.50 2.20 3.73
C LEU A 243 -3.30 2.49 4.64
N PRO A 244 -2.76 3.71 4.64
CA PRO A 244 -1.88 4.13 5.73
C PRO A 244 -2.73 4.10 7.02
N ILE A 245 -2.31 3.27 7.98
CA ILE A 245 -2.92 3.15 9.32
C ILE A 245 -2.65 4.43 10.10
#